data_AF-A0A959HXB2-F1
#
_entry.id   AF-A0A959HXB2-F1
#
_cell.length_a   1.000
_cell.length_b   1.000
_cell.length_c   1.000
_cell.angle_alpha   90.00
_cell.angle_beta   90.00
_cell.angle_gamma   90.00
#
_symmetry.space_group_name_H-M   'P 1'
#
loop_
_entity.id
_entity.type
_entity.pdbx_description
1 polymer ?
#
loop_
_entity_poly.entity_id
_entity_poly.type
_entity_poly.pdbx_seq_one_letter_code
_entity_poly.pdbx_strand_id
1 'polypeptide(L)'
;MVCDLTGYSSINAATILGQAPPGFCAGQLHNTQWVGFIAGSANLTLRIDVYACNQGDGLQIGIYNTVDCSSFQLVSNCDDQVPGNTSQNFVANNLTPGGIYFLVIDGAFGDICQFDVTVLSGSVTAPQITSGVTDIQYPTPVCPGGNVTFSATDVFGAGVYTWTQDGNVIGYDQQVNLNMPNFETSFQLCVTPSNPCSADGPQYCETIVVEYPDPEQINETICQGETYSYQGHSYNTTGNYMFTYVDGNGCDQPVELSLTVEQPTQSFVEAEICEGTEYYVGNTGFSNSTFMQPVHLQSANGCDSTVFLTLTVNPTYFEYDPQAICQGESYTISDGSTSYTFTQSTTDVFTLQSSEGCDSLVYLELTVYPAPAPVNIAPVICAGQTYTVGFETFSTSGFRQILLESVGGCDSIVNLTLTVRPPLVTNLGTVQICGGSSYSVGGTPYNTAGTYSKVIASSTGCDSTVNFTLQVLPTPTVNVTDYFCEGGSYSFAGNTLTAPAITREVS
;
A
#
# COMPACT_ATOMS: atom_id res chain seq x y z
N MET A 1 67.83 -51.93 33.87
CA MET A 1 67.81 -50.65 33.16
C MET A 1 69.05 -49.86 33.55
N VAL A 2 69.68 -49.18 32.59
CA VAL A 2 70.92 -48.43 32.77
C VAL A 2 70.59 -46.95 32.52
N CYS A 3 70.88 -46.11 33.51
CA CYS A 3 70.59 -44.67 33.44
C CYS A 3 71.67 -43.85 32.73
N ASP A 4 72.82 -44.44 32.48
CA ASP A 4 73.86 -43.91 31.60
C ASP A 4 74.60 -45.08 30.95
N LEU A 5 74.40 -45.28 29.64
CA LEU A 5 75.03 -46.36 28.89
C LEU A 5 76.45 -46.02 28.41
N THR A 6 76.97 -44.83 28.75
CA THR A 6 78.29 -44.38 28.29
C THR A 6 79.40 -45.28 28.83
N GLY A 7 80.15 -45.92 27.93
CA GLY A 7 81.24 -46.83 28.31
C GLY A 7 80.75 -48.14 28.94
N TYR A 8 79.49 -48.51 28.72
CA TYR A 8 78.95 -49.79 29.19
C TYR A 8 79.66 -50.96 28.52
N SER A 9 80.12 -51.93 29.32
CA SER A 9 80.80 -53.13 28.84
C SER A 9 80.16 -54.38 29.43
N SER A 10 79.98 -55.43 28.63
CA SER A 10 79.39 -56.69 29.10
C SER A 10 79.76 -57.88 28.20
N ILE A 11 79.24 -59.06 28.54
CA ILE A 11 79.34 -60.32 27.79
C ILE A 11 77.93 -60.91 27.57
N ASN A 12 77.63 -61.37 26.35
CA ASN A 12 76.31 -61.95 26.00
C ASN A 12 76.17 -63.42 26.46
N ALA A 13 76.44 -63.72 27.73
CA ALA A 13 76.55 -65.10 28.21
C ALA A 13 75.22 -65.76 28.65
N ALA A 14 74.05 -65.17 28.34
CA ALA A 14 72.78 -65.68 28.88
C ALA A 14 72.37 -67.01 28.22
N THR A 15 72.17 -68.06 29.01
CA THR A 15 71.85 -69.39 28.48
C THR A 15 70.35 -69.63 28.23
N ILE A 16 69.52 -68.60 28.42
CA ILE A 16 68.07 -68.69 28.26
C ILE A 16 67.74 -68.50 26.78
N LEU A 17 67.06 -69.49 26.18
CA LEU A 17 66.55 -69.37 24.82
C LEU A 17 65.36 -68.39 24.83
N GLY A 18 65.52 -67.28 24.12
CA GLY A 18 64.48 -66.27 23.92
C GLY A 18 63.80 -66.41 22.56
N GLN A 19 62.75 -65.61 22.34
CA GLN A 19 62.24 -65.34 21.00
C GLN A 19 62.74 -63.98 20.53
N ALA A 20 63.22 -63.93 19.29
CA ALA A 20 63.69 -62.69 18.69
C ALA A 20 62.53 -61.70 18.57
N PRO A 21 62.73 -60.40 18.85
CA PRO A 21 61.71 -59.41 18.59
C PRO A 21 61.39 -59.37 17.09
N PRO A 22 60.16 -58.99 16.68
CA PRO A 22 59.81 -58.87 15.28
C PRO A 22 60.82 -58.00 14.51
N GLY A 23 61.33 -58.52 13.38
CA GLY A 23 62.30 -57.80 12.54
C GLY A 23 63.73 -57.78 13.07
N PHE A 24 64.09 -58.63 14.05
CA PHE A 24 65.48 -58.83 14.43
C PHE A 24 66.29 -59.51 13.34
N CYS A 25 67.57 -59.16 13.29
CA CYS A 25 68.53 -59.68 12.33
C CYS A 25 68.83 -61.17 12.53
N ALA A 26 68.43 -61.76 13.67
CA ALA A 26 68.48 -63.19 13.92
C ALA A 26 67.09 -63.85 13.83
N GLY A 27 67.04 -65.09 13.33
CA GLY A 27 65.82 -65.89 13.29
C GLY A 27 65.46 -66.56 14.63
N GLN A 28 66.47 -66.88 15.46
CA GLN A 28 66.32 -67.42 16.81
C GLN A 28 67.41 -66.83 17.70
N LEU A 29 67.05 -66.52 18.95
CA LEU A 29 67.95 -65.91 19.92
C LEU A 29 68.78 -66.98 20.64
N HIS A 30 70.09 -66.83 20.58
CA HIS A 30 71.07 -67.67 21.26
C HIS A 30 72.05 -66.79 22.03
N ASN A 31 72.22 -67.04 23.32
CA ASN A 31 73.19 -66.27 24.09
C ASN A 31 72.89 -64.77 24.08
N THR A 32 71.63 -64.39 24.38
CA THR A 32 71.16 -63.01 24.23
C THR A 32 71.35 -62.15 25.47
N GLN A 33 71.66 -60.88 25.28
CA GLN A 33 71.63 -59.86 26.30
C GLN A 33 70.72 -58.69 25.88
N TRP A 34 69.82 -58.30 26.78
CA TRP A 34 68.97 -57.13 26.64
C TRP A 34 69.43 -56.06 27.63
N VAL A 35 69.85 -54.91 27.12
CA VAL A 35 70.26 -53.77 27.94
C VAL A 35 69.26 -52.65 27.75
N GLY A 36 68.33 -52.52 28.69
CA GLY A 36 67.40 -51.39 28.72
C GLY A 36 68.11 -50.10 29.14
N PHE A 37 67.96 -49.02 28.38
CA PHE A 37 68.52 -47.70 28.65
C PHE A 37 67.49 -46.59 28.36
N ILE A 38 67.77 -45.38 28.85
CA ILE A 38 66.96 -44.18 28.58
C ILE A 38 67.66 -43.33 27.52
N ALA A 39 66.95 -42.96 26.46
CA ALA A 39 67.50 -42.05 25.46
C ALA A 39 67.63 -40.64 26.06
N GLY A 40 68.82 -40.05 25.98
CA GLY A 40 69.06 -38.65 26.36
C GLY A 40 68.83 -37.65 25.24
N SER A 41 68.70 -38.11 24.00
CA SER A 41 68.47 -37.28 22.81
C SER A 41 67.67 -38.00 21.75
N ALA A 42 67.06 -37.24 20.84
CA ALA A 42 66.21 -37.78 19.79
C ALA A 42 66.98 -38.51 18.67
N ASN A 43 68.26 -38.17 18.48
CA ASN A 43 69.15 -38.84 17.55
C ASN A 43 70.34 -39.40 18.33
N LEU A 44 70.71 -40.64 18.06
CA LEU A 44 71.72 -41.39 18.79
C LEU A 44 72.54 -42.24 17.81
N THR A 45 73.86 -42.18 17.94
CA THR A 45 74.76 -43.13 17.27
C THR A 45 75.63 -43.82 18.31
N LEU A 46 75.50 -45.13 18.41
CA LEU A 46 76.34 -45.98 19.25
C LEU A 46 77.34 -46.75 18.38
N ARG A 47 78.60 -46.79 18.77
CA ARG A 47 79.57 -47.77 18.27
C ARG A 47 79.66 -48.91 19.27
N ILE A 48 79.49 -50.13 18.78
CA ILE A 48 79.69 -51.33 19.58
C ILE A 48 80.98 -51.99 19.12
N ASP A 49 81.96 -52.06 20.02
CA ASP A 49 83.24 -52.72 19.80
C ASP A 49 83.12 -54.17 20.32
N VAL A 50 83.25 -55.17 19.45
CA VAL A 50 83.06 -56.60 19.78
C VAL A 50 84.41 -57.30 19.85
N TYR A 51 84.68 -58.07 20.90
CA TYR A 51 85.98 -58.74 21.11
C TYR A 51 85.84 -60.01 21.96
N ALA A 52 86.93 -60.76 22.09
CA ALA A 52 87.01 -61.98 22.91
C ALA A 52 85.84 -62.97 22.66
N CYS A 53 85.52 -63.22 21.39
CA CYS A 53 84.53 -64.21 20.96
C CYS A 53 85.05 -65.64 21.08
N ASN A 54 84.22 -66.56 21.57
CA ASN A 54 84.59 -67.96 21.80
C ASN A 54 84.69 -68.79 20.52
N GLN A 55 83.75 -68.61 19.60
CA GLN A 55 83.62 -69.39 18.37
C GLN A 55 84.09 -68.60 17.13
N GLY A 56 84.11 -67.26 17.24
CA GLY A 56 84.56 -66.35 16.18
C GLY A 56 83.45 -65.93 15.21
N ASP A 57 82.21 -66.30 15.49
CA ASP A 57 81.03 -66.01 14.68
C ASP A 57 80.49 -64.59 14.94
N GLY A 58 80.77 -64.02 16.13
CA GLY A 58 80.46 -62.63 16.45
C GLY A 58 79.07 -62.43 17.06
N LEU A 59 78.53 -61.21 16.93
CA LEU A 59 77.27 -60.79 17.54
C LEU A 59 76.25 -60.29 16.51
N GLN A 60 74.97 -60.39 16.84
CA GLN A 60 73.85 -59.81 16.09
C GLN A 60 73.20 -58.75 16.96
N ILE A 61 73.07 -57.52 16.47
CA ILE A 61 72.80 -56.37 17.33
C ILE A 61 71.76 -55.43 16.70
N GLY A 62 70.86 -54.90 17.54
CA GLY A 62 69.94 -53.83 17.17
C GLY A 62 69.40 -53.08 18.39
N ILE A 63 68.87 -51.88 18.16
CA ILE A 63 68.21 -51.06 19.19
C ILE A 63 66.70 -51.11 18.94
N TYR A 64 65.96 -51.37 20.00
CA TYR A 64 64.51 -51.53 19.97
C TYR A 64 63.82 -50.55 20.90
N ASN A 65 62.65 -50.07 20.47
CA ASN A 65 61.66 -49.51 21.39
C ASN A 65 60.64 -50.60 21.73
N THR A 66 59.88 -50.37 22.80
CA THR A 66 58.65 -51.11 23.04
C THR A 66 57.70 -50.26 23.87
N VAL A 67 56.40 -50.42 23.64
CA VAL A 67 55.34 -49.81 24.45
C VAL A 67 54.72 -50.82 25.43
N ASP A 68 54.95 -52.12 25.21
CA ASP A 68 54.55 -53.20 26.11
C ASP A 68 55.61 -54.34 26.13
N CYS A 69 55.36 -55.48 26.76
CA CYS A 69 56.32 -56.61 26.75
C CYS A 69 56.21 -57.52 25.51
N SER A 70 55.45 -57.12 24.51
CA SER A 70 55.06 -57.92 23.33
C SER A 70 55.28 -57.23 21.98
N SER A 71 55.39 -55.90 21.92
CA SER A 71 55.44 -55.11 20.69
C SER A 71 56.77 -54.36 20.56
N PHE A 72 57.80 -55.05 20.07
CA PHE A 72 59.11 -54.45 19.84
C PHE A 72 59.23 -53.89 18.43
N GLN A 73 59.73 -52.67 18.30
CA GLN A 73 60.05 -52.05 17.01
C GLN A 73 61.55 -51.74 16.93
N LEU A 74 62.20 -52.20 15.85
CA LEU A 74 63.59 -51.85 15.56
C LEU A 74 63.66 -50.33 15.23
N VAL A 75 64.51 -49.60 15.96
CA VAL A 75 64.70 -48.14 15.79
C VAL A 75 66.10 -47.77 15.28
N SER A 76 67.00 -48.74 15.13
CA SER A 76 68.31 -48.57 14.47
C SER A 76 68.46 -49.44 13.23
N ASN A 77 69.59 -49.35 12.54
CA ASN A 77 70.03 -50.49 11.71
C ASN A 77 70.16 -51.75 12.58
N CYS A 78 69.94 -52.92 11.98
CA CYS A 78 70.26 -54.22 12.56
C CYS A 78 71.46 -54.78 11.81
N ASP A 79 72.42 -55.35 12.54
CA ASP A 79 73.55 -56.07 11.94
C ASP A 79 73.45 -57.53 12.37
N ASP A 80 73.34 -58.42 11.38
CA ASP A 80 73.19 -59.86 11.60
C ASP A 80 74.52 -60.58 11.81
N GLN A 81 75.66 -59.90 11.67
CA GLN A 81 76.97 -60.48 11.88
C GLN A 81 78.06 -59.41 12.10
N VAL A 82 78.26 -59.02 13.37
CA VAL A 82 79.38 -58.18 13.82
C VAL A 82 80.54 -59.06 14.32
N PRO A 83 81.62 -59.26 13.54
CA PRO A 83 82.67 -60.20 13.90
C PRO A 83 83.52 -59.74 15.09
N GLY A 84 84.16 -60.70 15.77
CA GLY A 84 85.11 -60.42 16.85
C GLY A 84 86.29 -59.56 16.40
N ASN A 85 86.73 -58.66 17.28
CA ASN A 85 87.73 -57.60 17.06
C ASN A 85 87.36 -56.58 15.97
N THR A 86 86.06 -56.35 15.76
CA THR A 86 85.56 -55.28 14.88
C THR A 86 84.63 -54.34 15.66
N SER A 87 84.19 -53.27 14.99
CA SER A 87 83.28 -52.29 15.56
C SER A 87 82.16 -52.00 14.58
N GLN A 88 80.93 -51.86 15.06
CA GLN A 88 79.80 -51.47 14.22
C GLN A 88 79.03 -50.27 14.79
N ASN A 89 78.58 -49.38 13.91
CA ASN A 89 77.78 -48.23 14.27
C ASN A 89 76.28 -48.53 14.15
N PHE A 90 75.52 -48.18 15.18
CA PHE A 90 74.07 -48.28 15.25
C PHE A 90 73.49 -46.88 15.37
N VAL A 91 72.77 -46.45 14.33
CA VAL A 91 72.18 -45.11 14.22
C VAL A 91 70.69 -45.23 14.47
N ALA A 92 70.18 -44.52 15.49
CA ALA A 92 68.77 -44.45 15.83
C ALA A 92 68.31 -42.98 15.81
N ASN A 93 67.21 -42.71 15.11
CA ASN A 93 66.65 -41.37 14.94
C ASN A 93 65.19 -41.36 15.40
N ASN A 94 64.65 -40.17 15.68
CA ASN A 94 63.28 -39.96 16.16
C ASN A 94 62.99 -40.71 17.48
N LEU A 95 63.99 -40.78 18.36
CA LEU A 95 63.80 -41.24 19.73
C LEU A 95 63.10 -40.15 20.55
N THR A 96 62.37 -40.56 21.58
CA THR A 96 61.82 -39.68 22.59
C THR A 96 62.85 -39.54 23.71
N PRO A 97 63.43 -38.35 23.96
CA PRO A 97 64.30 -38.15 25.13
C PRO A 97 63.54 -38.44 26.42
N GLY A 98 64.05 -39.36 27.25
CA GLY A 98 63.34 -39.92 28.41
C GLY A 98 62.67 -41.27 28.15
N GLY A 99 62.48 -41.63 26.89
CA GLY A 99 61.91 -42.91 26.46
C GLY A 99 62.80 -44.10 26.77
N ILE A 100 62.16 -45.27 26.95
CA ILE A 100 62.81 -46.54 27.27
C ILE A 100 63.14 -47.29 25.98
N TYR A 101 64.41 -47.66 25.83
CA TYR A 101 64.93 -48.40 24.67
C TYR A 101 65.76 -49.60 25.13
N PHE A 102 65.92 -50.58 24.25
CA PHE A 102 66.66 -51.80 24.53
C PHE A 102 67.74 -52.02 23.47
N LEU A 103 68.99 -52.10 23.90
CA LEU A 103 70.07 -52.64 23.09
C LEU A 103 70.00 -54.17 23.18
N VAL A 104 69.61 -54.80 22.09
CA VAL A 104 69.46 -56.26 21.98
C VAL A 104 70.67 -56.81 21.27
N ILE A 105 71.37 -57.73 21.95
CA ILE A 105 72.62 -58.32 21.51
C ILE A 105 72.46 -59.82 21.57
N ASP A 106 72.65 -60.50 20.46
CA ASP A 106 72.56 -61.95 20.35
C ASP A 106 73.89 -62.54 19.88
N GLY A 107 74.19 -63.76 20.29
CA GLY A 107 75.35 -64.48 19.79
C GLY A 107 75.06 -65.04 18.40
N ALA A 108 75.82 -64.62 17.38
CA ALA A 108 75.71 -65.23 16.06
C ALA A 108 76.04 -66.73 16.17
N PHE A 109 75.11 -67.60 15.77
CA PHE A 109 75.20 -69.05 15.96
C PHE A 109 75.48 -69.48 17.42
N GLY A 110 75.10 -68.66 18.40
CA GLY A 110 75.33 -68.91 19.83
C GLY A 110 76.73 -68.57 20.33
N ASP A 111 77.50 -67.76 19.60
CA ASP A 111 78.79 -67.26 20.09
C ASP A 111 78.62 -66.37 21.33
N ILE A 112 79.64 -66.37 22.18
CA ILE A 112 79.71 -65.54 23.37
C ILE A 112 80.92 -64.64 23.20
N CYS A 113 80.67 -63.35 23.10
CA CYS A 113 81.65 -62.28 22.93
C CYS A 113 81.51 -61.24 24.04
N GLN A 114 82.61 -60.55 24.32
CA GLN A 114 82.59 -59.31 25.07
C GLN A 114 82.30 -58.14 24.13
N PHE A 115 81.67 -57.09 24.65
CA PHE A 115 81.41 -55.87 23.89
C PHE A 115 81.51 -54.62 24.76
N ASP A 116 81.93 -53.52 24.14
CA ASP A 116 81.96 -52.18 24.73
C ASP A 116 81.07 -51.23 23.93
N VAL A 117 80.31 -50.38 24.64
CA VAL A 117 79.43 -49.35 24.05
C VAL A 117 80.12 -47.98 24.10
N THR A 118 80.32 -47.38 22.94
CA THR A 118 80.81 -46.00 22.79
C THR A 118 79.73 -45.12 22.17
N VAL A 119 79.43 -43.97 22.79
CA VAL A 119 78.50 -42.99 22.23
C VAL A 119 79.26 -42.08 21.26
N LEU A 120 78.90 -42.11 19.97
CA LEU A 120 79.51 -41.25 18.96
C LEU A 120 78.78 -39.91 18.78
N SER A 121 77.45 -39.92 18.90
CA SER A 121 76.61 -38.72 18.81
C SER A 121 75.31 -38.91 19.58
N GLY A 122 74.76 -37.83 20.14
CA GLY A 122 73.58 -37.91 21.01
C GLY A 122 73.94 -38.17 22.47
N SER A 123 72.97 -38.60 23.27
CA SER A 123 73.13 -38.90 24.68
C SER A 123 72.36 -40.17 25.06
N VAL A 124 72.96 -40.97 25.94
CA VAL A 124 72.36 -42.13 26.63
C VAL A 124 72.31 -41.92 28.15
N THR A 125 72.65 -40.73 28.61
CA THR A 125 72.44 -40.32 29.99
C THR A 125 70.98 -39.89 30.13
N ALA A 126 70.27 -40.52 31.07
CA ALA A 126 68.87 -40.25 31.32
C ALA A 126 68.66 -38.76 31.67
N PRO A 127 67.81 -38.05 30.93
CA PRO A 127 67.51 -36.66 31.20
C PRO A 127 66.75 -36.54 32.53
N GLN A 128 67.01 -35.45 33.26
CA GLN A 128 66.27 -35.14 34.49
C GLN A 128 64.97 -34.41 34.15
N ILE A 129 63.88 -34.79 34.82
CA ILE A 129 62.58 -34.13 34.65
C ILE A 129 62.55 -32.92 35.58
N THR A 130 62.55 -31.72 35.00
CA THR A 130 62.63 -30.45 35.75
C THR A 130 61.36 -29.60 35.62
N SER A 131 60.44 -30.00 34.75
CA SER A 131 59.13 -29.38 34.53
C SER A 131 58.04 -30.44 34.54
N GLY A 132 56.81 -30.04 34.85
CA GLY A 132 55.63 -30.91 34.77
C GLY A 132 54.85 -30.70 33.47
N VAL A 133 53.76 -31.44 33.33
CA VAL A 133 52.75 -31.17 32.30
C VAL A 133 52.11 -29.81 32.60
N THR A 134 51.92 -28.98 31.57
CA THR A 134 51.32 -27.65 31.72
C THR A 134 49.84 -27.61 31.40
N ASP A 135 49.37 -28.57 30.59
CA ASP A 135 48.01 -28.58 30.05
C ASP A 135 47.63 -29.99 29.60
N ILE A 136 46.35 -30.35 29.79
CA ILE A 136 45.71 -31.57 29.29
C ILE A 136 44.79 -31.15 28.14
N GLN A 137 45.09 -31.56 26.90
CA GLN A 137 44.25 -31.24 25.75
C GLN A 137 43.15 -32.28 25.55
N TYR A 138 41.91 -31.81 25.37
CA TYR A 138 40.73 -32.62 25.08
C TYR A 138 39.66 -31.76 24.38
N PRO A 139 38.72 -32.37 23.64
CA PRO A 139 37.57 -31.65 23.09
C PRO A 139 36.65 -31.16 24.21
N THR A 140 36.16 -29.93 24.07
CA THR A 140 35.20 -29.29 24.98
C THR A 140 33.91 -28.93 24.23
N PRO A 141 32.71 -29.12 24.80
CA PRO A 141 32.45 -29.70 26.13
C PRO A 141 32.66 -31.22 26.18
N VAL A 142 32.75 -31.78 27.38
CA VAL A 142 32.80 -33.23 27.59
C VAL A 142 31.38 -33.72 27.90
N CYS A 143 30.77 -34.45 26.97
CA CYS A 143 29.37 -34.85 27.12
C CYS A 143 29.20 -36.24 27.75
N PRO A 144 28.07 -36.48 28.45
CA PRO A 144 27.69 -37.79 28.92
C PRO A 144 27.66 -38.85 27.81
N GLY A 145 28.26 -40.02 28.07
CA GLY A 145 28.30 -41.14 27.12
C GLY A 145 29.34 -41.03 25.99
N GLY A 146 30.04 -39.89 25.88
CA GLY A 146 31.10 -39.68 24.89
C GLY A 146 32.36 -40.52 25.16
N ASN A 147 33.13 -40.81 24.12
CA ASN A 147 34.49 -41.36 24.23
C ASN A 147 35.50 -40.26 23.93
N VAL A 148 36.29 -39.88 24.92
CA VAL A 148 37.15 -38.69 24.86
C VAL A 148 38.62 -39.09 25.00
N THR A 149 39.43 -38.62 24.07
CA THR A 149 40.90 -38.70 24.14
C THR A 149 41.44 -37.48 24.88
N PHE A 150 42.14 -37.72 25.98
CA PHE A 150 42.93 -36.72 26.70
C PHE A 150 44.40 -36.87 26.31
N SER A 151 45.11 -35.76 26.14
CA SER A 151 46.53 -35.78 25.80
C SER A 151 47.33 -34.80 26.63
N ALA A 152 48.48 -35.23 27.13
CA ALA A 152 49.37 -34.38 27.91
C ALA A 152 50.34 -33.64 26.99
N THR A 153 50.60 -32.38 27.31
CA THR A 153 51.71 -31.63 26.68
C THR A 153 53.03 -32.37 26.92
N ASP A 154 53.86 -32.49 25.88
CA ASP A 154 55.13 -33.22 25.97
C ASP A 154 56.10 -32.56 26.98
N VAL A 155 56.77 -33.37 27.79
CA VAL A 155 57.72 -32.97 28.83
C VAL A 155 59.08 -33.57 28.51
N PHE A 156 60.08 -32.71 28.28
CA PHE A 156 61.44 -33.17 28.01
C PHE A 156 61.95 -34.10 29.10
N GLY A 157 62.36 -35.31 28.69
CA GLY A 157 62.87 -36.32 29.58
C GLY A 157 61.81 -37.22 30.22
N ALA A 158 60.53 -37.01 29.93
CA ALA A 158 59.50 -37.99 30.25
C ALA A 158 59.43 -39.07 29.17
N GLY A 159 59.44 -40.33 29.59
CA GLY A 159 59.18 -41.49 28.72
C GLY A 159 57.84 -42.16 29.01
N VAL A 160 57.20 -41.80 30.12
CA VAL A 160 55.97 -42.37 30.64
C VAL A 160 55.10 -41.24 31.18
N TYR A 161 53.79 -41.32 30.96
CA TYR A 161 52.80 -40.38 31.48
C TYR A 161 51.75 -41.15 32.26
N THR A 162 51.86 -41.16 33.59
CA THR A 162 50.93 -41.92 34.43
C THR A 162 49.67 -41.10 34.65
N TRP A 163 48.56 -41.54 34.06
CA TRP A 163 47.24 -40.92 34.20
C TRP A 163 46.48 -41.54 35.37
N THR A 164 45.83 -40.69 36.18
CA THR A 164 44.92 -41.14 37.22
C THR A 164 43.57 -40.45 37.15
N GLN A 165 42.49 -41.21 37.28
CA GLN A 165 41.13 -40.71 37.50
C GLN A 165 40.74 -40.93 38.96
N ASP A 166 40.50 -39.84 39.70
CA ASP A 166 40.21 -39.85 41.14
C ASP A 166 41.23 -40.69 41.94
N GLY A 167 42.51 -40.59 41.55
CA GLY A 167 43.63 -41.31 42.15
C GLY A 167 43.87 -42.74 41.65
N ASN A 168 42.99 -43.30 40.80
CA ASN A 168 43.16 -44.64 40.23
C ASN A 168 43.89 -44.56 38.88
N VAL A 169 44.94 -45.37 38.69
CA VAL A 169 45.71 -45.37 37.44
C VAL A 169 44.87 -45.91 36.28
N ILE A 170 44.85 -45.16 35.17
CA ILE A 170 44.04 -45.44 33.97
C ILE A 170 44.88 -45.54 32.68
N GLY A 171 46.15 -45.15 32.70
CA GLY A 171 47.02 -45.20 31.51
C GLY A 171 48.45 -44.75 31.80
N TYR A 172 49.38 -45.07 30.87
CA TYR A 172 50.81 -44.76 30.98
C TYR A 172 51.37 -44.03 29.74
N ASP A 173 50.57 -43.89 28.68
CA ASP A 173 50.95 -43.22 27.44
C ASP A 173 50.70 -41.72 27.52
N GLN A 174 51.28 -40.96 26.59
CA GLN A 174 51.03 -39.52 26.49
C GLN A 174 49.55 -39.17 26.27
N GLN A 175 48.74 -40.13 25.81
CA GLN A 175 47.29 -40.00 25.65
C GLN A 175 46.55 -41.09 26.43
N VAL A 176 45.34 -40.78 26.90
CA VAL A 176 44.41 -41.76 27.49
C VAL A 176 43.01 -41.55 26.91
N ASN A 177 42.31 -42.65 26.62
CA ASN A 177 40.93 -42.64 26.14
C ASN A 177 39.99 -43.04 27.26
N LEU A 178 38.95 -42.24 27.53
CA LEU A 178 37.97 -42.50 28.57
C LEU A 178 36.55 -42.46 28.00
N ASN A 179 35.74 -43.44 28.40
CA ASN A 179 34.31 -43.43 28.15
C ASN A 179 33.59 -42.71 29.31
N MET A 180 32.84 -41.66 28.98
CA MET A 180 32.12 -40.87 29.95
C MET A 180 30.84 -41.58 30.41
N PRO A 181 30.44 -41.41 31.68
CA PRO A 181 29.15 -41.92 32.15
C PRO A 181 27.99 -41.24 31.42
N ASN A 182 26.84 -41.91 31.33
CA ASN A 182 25.63 -41.37 30.69
C ASN A 182 24.83 -40.41 31.60
N PHE A 183 25.52 -39.70 32.50
CA PHE A 183 24.92 -38.70 33.40
C PHE A 183 25.95 -37.62 33.72
N GLU A 184 25.47 -36.46 34.15
CA GLU A 184 26.32 -35.31 34.49
C GLU A 184 27.11 -35.58 35.78
N THR A 185 28.40 -35.27 35.74
CA THR A 185 29.31 -35.51 36.87
C THR A 185 30.58 -34.68 36.71
N SER A 186 31.47 -34.74 37.69
CA SER A 186 32.84 -34.28 37.52
C SER A 186 33.80 -35.29 38.15
N PHE A 187 35.02 -35.37 37.62
CA PHE A 187 36.10 -36.17 38.22
C PHE A 187 37.44 -35.43 38.12
N GLN A 188 38.38 -35.81 38.98
CA GLN A 188 39.74 -35.28 38.91
C GLN A 188 40.58 -36.16 37.98
N LEU A 189 41.10 -35.56 36.92
CA LEU A 189 42.07 -36.19 36.02
C LEU A 189 43.45 -35.63 36.31
N CYS A 190 44.41 -36.49 36.62
CA CYS A 190 45.79 -36.10 36.82
C CYS A 190 46.73 -36.86 35.90
N VAL A 191 47.86 -36.24 35.57
CA VAL A 191 48.96 -36.85 34.82
C VAL A 191 50.30 -36.53 35.47
N THR A 192 51.15 -37.54 35.56
CA THR A 192 52.51 -37.42 36.12
C THR A 192 53.54 -37.88 35.10
N PRO A 193 54.39 -36.99 34.57
CA PRO A 193 55.46 -37.36 33.64
C PRO A 193 56.62 -38.02 34.41
N SER A 194 57.11 -39.16 33.93
CA SER A 194 58.19 -39.89 34.58
C SER A 194 59.14 -40.57 33.60
N ASN A 195 60.32 -40.91 34.10
CA ASN A 195 61.21 -41.91 33.51
C ASN A 195 61.88 -42.71 34.64
N PRO A 196 62.27 -43.98 34.43
CA PRO A 196 62.78 -44.84 35.49
C PRO A 196 64.11 -44.40 36.16
N CYS A 197 64.76 -43.37 35.63
CA CYS A 197 66.10 -42.91 36.01
C CYS A 197 66.13 -41.49 36.59
N SER A 198 64.98 -40.83 36.71
CA SER A 198 64.82 -39.51 37.32
C SER A 198 63.70 -39.57 38.35
N ALA A 199 63.65 -38.56 39.23
CA ALA A 199 62.45 -38.37 40.05
C ALA A 199 61.27 -38.00 39.14
N ASP A 200 60.07 -38.41 39.53
CA ASP A 200 58.86 -38.05 38.82
C ASP A 200 58.73 -36.53 38.74
N GLY A 201 58.27 -36.04 37.58
CA GLY A 201 57.96 -34.64 37.42
C GLY A 201 56.73 -34.24 38.25
N PRO A 202 56.50 -32.93 38.43
CA PRO A 202 55.30 -32.44 39.10
C PRO A 202 54.02 -32.99 38.45
N GLN A 203 53.12 -33.53 39.27
CA GLN A 203 51.79 -33.94 38.83
C GLN A 203 50.95 -32.72 38.45
N TYR A 204 50.24 -32.81 37.33
CA TYR A 204 49.23 -31.84 36.91
C TYR A 204 47.85 -32.46 37.06
N CYS A 205 46.90 -31.72 37.63
CA CYS A 205 45.53 -32.19 37.83
C CYS A 205 44.53 -31.14 37.34
N GLU A 206 43.49 -31.60 36.67
CA GLU A 206 42.36 -30.80 36.22
C GLU A 206 41.04 -31.46 36.64
N THR A 207 40.02 -30.65 36.90
CA THR A 207 38.66 -31.17 37.13
C THR A 207 37.93 -31.21 35.81
N ILE A 208 37.59 -32.41 35.34
CA ILE A 208 36.82 -32.59 34.13
C ILE A 208 35.34 -32.59 34.50
N VAL A 209 34.58 -31.68 33.91
CA VAL A 209 33.13 -31.59 34.07
C VAL A 209 32.47 -32.29 32.87
N VAL A 210 31.60 -33.24 33.17
CA VAL A 210 30.77 -33.96 32.20
C VAL A 210 29.37 -33.38 32.29
N GLU A 211 28.96 -32.63 31.27
CA GLU A 211 27.67 -31.92 31.25
C GLU A 211 27.10 -31.85 29.83
N TYR A 212 25.78 -31.70 29.73
CA TYR A 212 25.17 -31.42 28.43
C TYR A 212 25.39 -29.95 28.07
N PRO A 213 25.66 -29.63 26.79
CA PRO A 213 25.75 -28.24 26.38
C PRO A 213 24.41 -27.52 26.55
N ASP A 214 24.47 -26.24 26.91
CA ASP A 214 23.30 -25.38 26.94
C ASP A 214 22.62 -25.36 25.55
N PRO A 215 21.28 -25.38 25.48
CA PRO A 215 20.57 -25.35 24.22
C PRO A 215 20.78 -24.04 23.48
N GLU A 216 21.01 -24.12 22.17
CA GLU A 216 21.02 -22.95 21.30
C GLU A 216 19.59 -22.40 21.22
N GLN A 217 19.42 -21.13 21.57
CA GLN A 217 18.12 -20.47 21.59
C GLN A 217 17.90 -19.69 20.30
N ILE A 218 16.87 -20.06 19.55
CA ILE A 218 16.48 -19.40 18.30
C ILE A 218 15.08 -18.83 18.49
N ASN A 219 14.95 -17.51 18.37
CA ASN A 219 13.67 -16.82 18.38
C ASN A 219 13.42 -16.23 17.01
N GLU A 220 12.36 -16.68 16.34
CA GLU A 220 12.06 -16.28 14.98
C GLU A 220 10.59 -15.90 14.83
N THR A 221 10.35 -14.94 13.94
CA THR A 221 9.01 -14.49 13.59
C THR A 221 8.86 -14.53 12.07
N ILE A 222 7.84 -15.21 11.59
CA ILE A 222 7.51 -15.30 10.17
C ILE A 222 6.06 -14.89 9.93
N CYS A 223 5.72 -14.58 8.68
CA CYS A 223 4.35 -14.27 8.31
C CYS A 223 3.53 -15.50 7.96
N GLN A 224 2.21 -15.40 8.10
CA GLN A 224 1.30 -16.48 7.69
C GLN A 224 1.54 -16.86 6.23
N GLY A 225 1.84 -18.15 6.00
CA GLY A 225 2.14 -18.71 4.68
C GLY A 225 3.64 -18.83 4.37
N GLU A 226 4.51 -18.22 5.16
CA GLU A 226 5.95 -18.41 5.09
C GLU A 226 6.40 -19.70 5.80
N THR A 227 7.68 -20.04 5.63
CA THR A 227 8.29 -21.22 6.25
C THR A 227 9.69 -20.88 6.72
N TYR A 228 9.92 -21.05 8.02
CA TYR A 228 11.26 -20.99 8.59
C TYR A 228 11.95 -22.33 8.36
N SER A 229 13.11 -22.32 7.69
CA SER A 229 13.88 -23.53 7.43
C SER A 229 15.21 -23.48 8.18
N TYR A 230 15.45 -24.48 9.01
CA TYR A 230 16.67 -24.60 9.81
C TYR A 230 17.19 -26.03 9.75
N GLN A 231 18.43 -26.19 9.28
CA GLN A 231 19.14 -27.48 9.20
C GLN A 231 18.28 -28.64 8.66
N GLY A 232 17.63 -28.42 7.51
CA GLY A 232 16.82 -29.42 6.83
C GLY A 232 15.41 -29.65 7.40
N HIS A 233 15.04 -28.98 8.49
CA HIS A 233 13.67 -28.95 9.02
C HIS A 233 12.95 -27.69 8.56
N SER A 234 11.62 -27.77 8.44
CA SER A 234 10.77 -26.67 7.99
C SER A 234 9.60 -26.47 8.95
N TYR A 235 9.39 -25.24 9.39
CA TYR A 235 8.42 -24.85 10.38
C TYR A 235 7.53 -23.72 9.84
N ASN A 236 6.21 -23.89 9.96
CA ASN A 236 5.21 -22.94 9.45
C ASN A 236 4.04 -22.72 10.43
N THR A 237 4.18 -23.20 11.67
CA THR A 237 3.17 -23.06 12.72
C THR A 237 3.83 -22.45 13.96
N THR A 238 3.10 -21.59 14.68
CA THR A 238 3.60 -21.03 15.94
C THR A 238 3.82 -22.15 16.94
N GLY A 239 4.98 -22.16 17.60
CA GLY A 239 5.29 -23.17 18.59
C GLY A 239 6.74 -23.15 19.04
N ASN A 240 7.00 -23.96 20.06
CA ASN A 240 8.35 -24.23 20.56
C ASN A 240 8.76 -25.61 20.09
N TYR A 241 9.91 -25.69 19.43
CA TYR A 241 10.47 -26.93 18.86
C TYR A 241 11.80 -27.24 19.53
N MET A 242 11.94 -28.51 19.95
CA MET A 242 13.16 -29.08 20.50
C MET A 242 13.74 -30.06 19.50
N PHE A 243 15.02 -29.97 19.20
CA PHE A 243 15.73 -30.98 18.42
C PHE A 243 17.21 -31.00 18.80
N THR A 244 17.88 -32.12 18.50
CA THR A 244 19.31 -32.31 18.74
C THR A 244 20.04 -32.54 17.42
N TYR A 245 21.26 -32.02 17.32
CA TYR A 245 22.17 -32.35 16.23
C TYR A 245 23.38 -33.08 16.74
N VAL A 246 23.71 -34.19 16.08
CA VAL A 246 24.89 -35.00 16.36
C VAL A 246 26.10 -34.28 15.77
N ASP A 247 26.97 -33.75 16.63
CA ASP A 247 28.31 -33.39 16.19
C ASP A 247 29.14 -34.68 15.96
N GLY A 248 30.20 -34.60 15.16
CA GLY A 248 31.06 -35.75 14.89
C GLY A 248 31.80 -36.30 16.12
N ASN A 249 31.63 -35.69 17.30
CA ASN A 249 32.34 -35.97 18.54
C ASN A 249 31.43 -36.59 19.63
N GLY A 250 30.13 -36.78 19.35
CA GLY A 250 29.19 -37.42 20.27
C GLY A 250 28.60 -36.47 21.32
N CYS A 251 28.76 -35.16 21.14
CA CYS A 251 28.05 -34.14 21.88
C CYS A 251 26.85 -33.68 21.06
N ASP A 252 25.69 -34.27 21.32
CA ASP A 252 24.44 -33.83 20.71
C ASP A 252 24.11 -32.41 21.19
N GLN A 253 24.16 -31.42 20.31
CA GLN A 253 23.82 -30.03 20.63
C GLN A 253 22.29 -29.88 20.62
N PRO A 254 21.64 -29.55 21.75
CA PRO A 254 20.22 -29.25 21.76
C PRO A 254 19.97 -27.86 21.19
N VAL A 255 18.84 -27.71 20.51
CA VAL A 255 18.36 -26.44 19.96
C VAL A 255 16.90 -26.24 20.36
N GLU A 256 16.61 -25.04 20.84
CA GLU A 256 15.30 -24.54 21.23
C GLU A 256 14.87 -23.45 20.26
N LEU A 257 13.93 -23.78 19.36
CA LEU A 257 13.32 -22.83 18.45
C LEU A 257 11.96 -22.38 18.98
N SER A 258 11.82 -21.09 19.30
CA SER A 258 10.54 -20.43 19.52
C SER A 258 10.13 -19.68 18.26
N LEU A 259 9.15 -20.21 17.52
CA LEU A 259 8.63 -19.63 16.29
C LEU A 259 7.29 -18.94 16.53
N THR A 260 7.19 -17.68 16.14
CA THR A 260 5.94 -16.92 16.10
C THR A 260 5.48 -16.72 14.66
N VAL A 261 4.28 -17.18 14.31
CA VAL A 261 3.65 -16.89 13.02
C VAL A 261 2.66 -15.75 13.18
N GLU A 262 3.01 -14.58 12.65
CA GLU A 262 2.16 -13.39 12.69
C GLU A 262 1.06 -13.46 11.63
N GLN A 263 -0.16 -13.10 12.05
CA GLN A 263 -1.31 -13.01 11.15
C GLN A 263 -1.33 -11.64 10.47
N PRO A 264 -1.72 -11.54 9.20
CA PRO A 264 -1.88 -10.27 8.52
C PRO A 264 -2.93 -9.42 9.24
N THR A 265 -2.58 -8.18 9.58
CA THR A 265 -3.51 -7.25 10.22
C THR A 265 -4.55 -6.75 9.24
N GLN A 266 -5.81 -6.72 9.69
CA GLN A 266 -6.93 -6.18 8.93
C GLN A 266 -7.41 -4.88 9.57
N SER A 267 -7.72 -3.88 8.74
CA SER A 267 -8.32 -2.62 9.18
C SER A 267 -9.44 -2.21 8.24
N PHE A 268 -10.40 -1.44 8.77
CA PHE A 268 -11.56 -0.96 8.02
C PHE A 268 -11.52 0.56 8.00
N VAL A 269 -11.60 1.14 6.81
CA VAL A 269 -11.57 2.59 6.60
C VAL A 269 -12.81 2.99 5.84
N GLU A 270 -13.53 3.97 6.39
CA GLU A 270 -14.63 4.65 5.71
C GLU A 270 -14.17 6.07 5.37
N ALA A 271 -14.31 6.45 4.11
CA ALA A 271 -13.90 7.75 3.60
C ALA A 271 -14.93 8.30 2.62
N GLU A 272 -14.91 9.61 2.45
CA GLU A 272 -15.81 10.34 1.56
C GLU A 272 -15.02 11.41 0.80
N ILE A 273 -15.26 11.50 -0.51
CA ILE A 273 -14.60 12.47 -1.40
C ILE A 273 -15.61 13.06 -2.39
N CYS A 274 -15.25 14.19 -3.00
CA CYS A 274 -16.02 14.77 -4.10
C CYS A 274 -15.63 14.16 -5.44
N GLU A 275 -16.60 14.07 -6.35
CA GLU A 275 -16.38 13.68 -7.73
C GLU A 275 -15.25 14.50 -8.37
N GLY A 276 -14.33 13.82 -9.05
CA GLY A 276 -13.13 14.43 -9.65
C GLY A 276 -11.92 14.53 -8.72
N THR A 277 -12.02 14.09 -7.45
CA THR A 277 -10.87 13.96 -6.53
C THR A 277 -10.51 12.49 -6.28
N GLU A 278 -9.41 12.24 -5.57
CA GLU A 278 -8.92 10.89 -5.26
C GLU A 278 -8.64 10.71 -3.76
N TYR A 279 -9.02 9.56 -3.21
CA TYR A 279 -8.62 9.09 -1.89
C TYR A 279 -7.51 8.04 -2.02
N TYR A 280 -6.43 8.16 -1.24
CA TYR A 280 -5.30 7.25 -1.31
C TYR A 280 -5.21 6.33 -0.10
N VAL A 281 -5.07 5.03 -0.35
CA VAL A 281 -4.68 4.04 0.65
C VAL A 281 -3.29 3.53 0.26
N GLY A 282 -2.27 3.92 1.02
CA GLY A 282 -0.87 3.71 0.63
C GLY A 282 -0.56 4.47 -0.67
N ASN A 283 -0.10 3.75 -1.69
CA ASN A 283 0.22 4.32 -3.01
C ASN A 283 -0.90 4.10 -4.05
N THR A 284 -2.06 3.57 -3.64
CA THR A 284 -3.18 3.30 -4.55
C THR A 284 -4.26 4.37 -4.38
N GLY A 285 -4.58 5.08 -5.46
CA GLY A 285 -5.64 6.10 -5.51
C GLY A 285 -7.00 5.52 -5.94
N PHE A 286 -8.07 6.05 -5.36
CA PHE A 286 -9.46 5.65 -5.61
C PHE A 286 -10.32 6.89 -5.89
N SER A 287 -11.08 6.88 -6.98
CA SER A 287 -11.96 7.98 -7.43
C SER A 287 -13.42 7.56 -7.64
N ASN A 288 -13.74 6.28 -7.47
CA ASN A 288 -15.09 5.74 -7.62
C ASN A 288 -15.59 5.20 -6.29
N SER A 289 -16.90 5.27 -6.06
CA SER A 289 -17.51 4.70 -4.86
C SER A 289 -17.27 3.20 -4.79
N THR A 290 -16.84 2.70 -3.63
CA THR A 290 -16.59 1.28 -3.43
C THR A 290 -17.01 0.84 -2.04
N PHE A 291 -17.32 -0.45 -1.89
CA PHE A 291 -17.75 -1.04 -0.64
C PHE A 291 -16.83 -2.20 -0.27
N MET A 292 -16.17 -2.11 0.89
CA MET A 292 -15.24 -3.11 1.39
C MET A 292 -14.19 -3.57 0.36
N GLN A 293 -13.59 -2.64 -0.39
CA GLN A 293 -12.53 -2.94 -1.33
C GLN A 293 -11.23 -3.30 -0.58
N PRO A 294 -10.66 -4.50 -0.76
CA PRO A 294 -9.37 -4.82 -0.16
C PRO A 294 -8.23 -4.06 -0.87
N VAL A 295 -7.34 -3.50 -0.07
CA VAL A 295 -6.08 -2.86 -0.47
C VAL A 295 -4.95 -3.51 0.32
N HIS A 296 -4.06 -4.20 -0.39
CA HIS A 296 -2.92 -4.86 0.22
C HIS A 296 -1.76 -3.87 0.36
N LEU A 297 -1.31 -3.66 1.59
CA LEU A 297 -0.15 -2.83 1.91
C LEU A 297 1.04 -3.75 2.19
N GLN A 298 2.03 -3.70 1.31
CA GLN A 298 3.29 -4.41 1.51
C GLN A 298 4.16 -3.61 2.47
N SER A 299 4.53 -4.20 3.59
CA SER A 299 5.54 -3.63 4.46
C SER A 299 6.90 -4.22 4.08
N ALA A 300 7.95 -3.39 4.05
CA ALA A 300 9.25 -3.84 3.56
C ALA A 300 9.92 -4.93 4.44
N ASN A 301 9.46 -5.12 5.69
CA ASN A 301 10.09 -5.99 6.69
C ASN A 301 9.09 -6.65 7.67
N GLY A 302 7.81 -6.79 7.32
CA GLY A 302 6.78 -7.31 8.22
C GLY A 302 5.54 -7.79 7.47
N CYS A 303 4.58 -8.40 8.17
CA CYS A 303 3.46 -9.05 7.51
C CYS A 303 2.55 -8.07 6.78
N ASP A 304 2.24 -8.40 5.52
CA ASP A 304 1.37 -7.61 4.67
C ASP A 304 0.04 -7.34 5.39
N SER A 305 -0.39 -6.07 5.37
CA SER A 305 -1.66 -5.67 5.94
C SER A 305 -2.72 -5.55 4.86
N THR A 306 -3.97 -5.84 5.20
CA THR A 306 -5.10 -5.59 4.29
C THR A 306 -5.98 -4.50 4.88
N VAL A 307 -6.18 -3.42 4.13
CA VAL A 307 -7.16 -2.38 4.45
C VAL A 307 -8.41 -2.65 3.62
N PHE A 308 -9.57 -2.73 4.27
CA PHE A 308 -10.86 -2.74 3.58
C PHE A 308 -11.41 -1.31 3.53
N LEU A 309 -11.42 -0.74 2.32
CA LEU A 309 -11.90 0.62 2.07
C LEU A 309 -13.38 0.60 1.66
N THR A 310 -14.20 1.38 2.34
CA THR A 310 -15.50 1.84 1.84
C THR A 310 -15.36 3.33 1.50
N LEU A 311 -15.51 3.67 0.23
CA LEU A 311 -15.40 5.04 -0.27
C LEU A 311 -16.76 5.48 -0.83
N THR A 312 -17.28 6.58 -0.31
CA THR A 312 -18.42 7.28 -0.90
C THR A 312 -17.90 8.42 -1.76
N VAL A 313 -18.36 8.52 -3.01
CA VAL A 313 -18.01 9.63 -3.91
C VAL A 313 -19.26 10.46 -4.14
N ASN A 314 -19.24 11.70 -3.66
CA ASN A 314 -20.35 12.62 -3.76
C ASN A 314 -20.32 13.35 -5.10
N PRO A 315 -21.42 13.34 -5.87
CA PRO A 315 -21.48 14.00 -7.16
C PRO A 315 -21.37 15.52 -7.00
N THR A 316 -20.80 16.17 -8.03
CA THR A 316 -20.84 17.64 -8.15
C THR A 316 -21.97 18.03 -9.09
N TYR A 317 -22.77 19.04 -8.73
CA TYR A 317 -23.89 19.48 -9.57
C TYR A 317 -23.57 20.80 -10.26
N PHE A 318 -23.86 20.86 -11.57
CA PHE A 318 -23.83 22.08 -12.37
C PHE A 318 -25.25 22.38 -12.87
N GLU A 319 -25.79 23.55 -12.52
CA GLU A 319 -27.13 23.99 -12.91
C GLU A 319 -27.05 25.27 -13.75
N TYR A 320 -27.76 25.30 -14.88
CA TYR A 320 -27.91 26.48 -15.72
C TYR A 320 -29.31 27.05 -15.52
N ASP A 321 -29.39 28.28 -14.96
CA ASP A 321 -30.63 28.93 -14.56
C ASP A 321 -30.85 30.24 -15.36
N PRO A 322 -31.51 30.19 -16.52
CA PRO A 322 -31.85 31.38 -17.28
C PRO A 322 -33.10 32.06 -16.70
N GLN A 323 -32.97 33.35 -16.36
CA GLN A 323 -34.04 34.15 -15.76
C GLN A 323 -34.30 35.41 -16.57
N ALA A 324 -35.54 35.90 -16.54
CA ALA A 324 -35.92 37.15 -17.19
C ALA A 324 -36.86 37.98 -16.32
N ILE A 325 -36.59 39.29 -16.23
CA ILE A 325 -37.38 40.26 -15.46
C ILE A 325 -37.61 41.55 -16.28
N CYS A 326 -38.58 42.36 -15.88
CA CYS A 326 -38.82 43.67 -16.50
C CYS A 326 -37.97 44.78 -15.86
N GLN A 327 -37.70 45.83 -16.61
CA GLN A 327 -36.98 47.00 -16.12
C GLN A 327 -37.70 47.61 -14.90
N GLY A 328 -37.00 47.67 -13.77
CA GLY A 328 -37.55 48.16 -12.49
C GLY A 328 -37.87 47.05 -11.48
N GLU A 329 -37.88 45.79 -11.92
CA GLU A 329 -37.94 44.62 -11.04
C GLU A 329 -36.54 44.19 -10.58
N SER A 330 -36.49 43.22 -9.67
CA SER A 330 -35.24 42.63 -9.19
C SER A 330 -35.33 41.11 -9.10
N TYR A 331 -34.26 40.41 -9.47
CA TYR A 331 -34.09 38.99 -9.23
C TYR A 331 -33.15 38.76 -8.04
N THR A 332 -33.52 37.85 -7.13
CA THR A 332 -32.70 37.49 -5.97
C THR A 332 -32.36 36.02 -5.97
N ILE A 333 -31.06 35.71 -5.87
CA ILE A 333 -30.53 34.35 -5.67
C ILE A 333 -29.70 34.33 -4.39
N SER A 334 -29.69 33.20 -3.67
CA SER A 334 -28.86 33.04 -2.47
C SER A 334 -27.99 31.81 -2.59
N ASP A 335 -26.74 31.92 -2.13
CA ASP A 335 -25.80 30.80 -2.07
C ASP A 335 -25.93 29.98 -0.76
N GLY A 336 -26.96 30.26 0.05
CA GLY A 336 -27.14 29.71 1.41
C GLY A 336 -26.49 30.55 2.52
N SER A 337 -25.49 31.38 2.19
CA SER A 337 -24.79 32.26 3.13
C SER A 337 -25.14 33.74 2.91
N THR A 338 -25.29 34.12 1.66
CA THR A 338 -25.42 35.50 1.17
C THR A 338 -26.54 35.55 0.14
N SER A 339 -27.30 36.64 0.13
CA SER A 339 -28.33 36.90 -0.89
C SER A 339 -27.85 37.97 -1.86
N TYR A 340 -27.88 37.67 -3.15
CA TYR A 340 -27.48 38.52 -4.26
C TYR A 340 -28.73 39.06 -4.97
N THR A 341 -28.79 40.37 -5.19
CA THR A 341 -29.93 41.03 -5.84
C THR A 341 -29.48 41.73 -7.12
N PHE A 342 -30.15 41.43 -8.23
CA PHE A 342 -29.83 41.95 -9.56
C PHE A 342 -30.99 42.76 -10.12
N THR A 343 -30.68 43.91 -10.71
CA THR A 343 -31.64 44.83 -11.37
C THR A 343 -31.24 45.14 -12.82
N GLN A 344 -30.13 44.56 -13.30
CA GLN A 344 -29.60 44.70 -14.66
C GLN A 344 -29.21 43.32 -15.18
N SER A 345 -29.17 43.17 -16.50
CA SER A 345 -28.75 41.90 -17.13
C SER A 345 -27.33 41.54 -16.70
N THR A 346 -27.10 40.27 -16.32
CA THR A 346 -25.80 39.78 -15.86
C THR A 346 -25.62 38.31 -16.20
N THR A 347 -24.36 37.87 -16.22
CA THR A 347 -23.98 36.47 -16.13
C THR A 347 -23.04 36.30 -14.95
N ASP A 348 -23.39 35.42 -14.01
CA ASP A 348 -22.62 35.17 -12.79
C ASP A 348 -22.65 33.69 -12.41
N VAL A 349 -21.63 33.25 -11.66
CA VAL A 349 -21.52 31.87 -11.16
C VAL A 349 -21.52 31.88 -9.63
N PHE A 350 -22.37 31.05 -9.03
CA PHE A 350 -22.50 30.90 -7.58
C PHE A 350 -22.11 29.50 -7.15
N THR A 351 -21.37 29.39 -6.05
CA THR A 351 -21.07 28.12 -5.36
C THR A 351 -22.11 27.88 -4.28
N LEU A 352 -22.98 26.89 -4.46
CA LEU A 352 -23.88 26.41 -3.43
C LEU A 352 -23.17 25.31 -2.65
N GLN A 353 -22.81 25.55 -1.39
CA GLN A 353 -22.30 24.48 -0.54
C GLN A 353 -23.43 23.50 -0.20
N SER A 354 -23.29 22.24 -0.59
CA SER A 354 -24.14 21.17 -0.06
C SER A 354 -23.75 20.87 1.39
N SER A 355 -24.64 20.26 2.18
CA SER A 355 -24.34 19.88 3.57
C SER A 355 -23.15 18.94 3.72
N GLU A 356 -22.74 18.27 2.65
CA GLU A 356 -21.67 17.28 2.60
C GLU A 356 -20.34 17.83 2.01
N GLY A 357 -20.24 19.14 1.77
CA GLY A 357 -18.98 19.81 1.41
C GLY A 357 -18.50 19.62 -0.04
N CYS A 358 -19.24 18.90 -0.88
CA CYS A 358 -19.05 18.91 -2.32
C CYS A 358 -19.94 20.01 -2.91
N ASP A 359 -19.31 21.12 -3.30
CA ASP A 359 -19.99 22.34 -3.72
C ASP A 359 -20.61 22.17 -5.12
N SER A 360 -21.82 22.69 -5.30
CA SER A 360 -22.49 22.78 -6.60
C SER A 360 -22.24 24.16 -7.21
N LEU A 361 -22.17 24.24 -8.55
CA LEU A 361 -22.03 25.50 -9.28
C LEU A 361 -23.34 25.85 -10.01
N VAL A 362 -23.88 27.03 -9.75
CA VAL A 362 -25.03 27.59 -10.49
C VAL A 362 -24.54 28.67 -11.43
N TYR A 363 -24.82 28.53 -12.72
CA TYR A 363 -24.60 29.56 -13.73
C TYR A 363 -25.90 30.32 -13.97
N LEU A 364 -25.96 31.57 -13.53
CA LEU A 364 -27.10 32.47 -13.75
C LEU A 364 -26.90 33.28 -15.03
N GLU A 365 -27.91 33.27 -15.90
CA GLU A 365 -28.04 34.23 -16.99
C GLU A 365 -29.33 35.02 -16.82
N LEU A 366 -29.21 36.28 -16.40
CA LEU A 366 -30.36 37.17 -16.18
C LEU A 366 -30.49 38.16 -17.34
N THR A 367 -31.67 38.20 -17.98
CA THR A 367 -32.02 39.19 -18.99
C THR A 367 -33.07 40.17 -18.47
N VAL A 368 -32.80 41.48 -18.53
CA VAL A 368 -33.77 42.53 -18.17
C VAL A 368 -34.38 43.15 -19.43
N TYR A 369 -35.69 43.05 -19.61
CA TYR A 369 -36.41 43.63 -20.74
C TYR A 369 -36.81 45.09 -20.47
N PRO A 370 -36.64 46.01 -21.46
CA PRO A 370 -37.03 47.41 -21.30
C PRO A 370 -38.56 47.56 -21.27
N ALA A 371 -39.04 48.55 -20.53
CA ALA A 371 -40.48 48.88 -20.51
C ALA A 371 -40.93 49.44 -21.89
N PRO A 372 -42.06 48.98 -22.46
CA PRO A 372 -42.60 49.53 -23.70
C PRO A 372 -42.92 51.03 -23.57
N ALA A 373 -42.63 51.81 -24.63
CA ALA A 373 -42.97 53.24 -24.65
C ALA A 373 -44.50 53.45 -24.70
N PRO A 374 -45.07 54.47 -24.01
CA PRO A 374 -46.50 54.74 -24.05
C PRO A 374 -47.02 55.08 -25.46
N VAL A 375 -48.18 54.53 -25.82
CA VAL A 375 -48.86 54.80 -27.11
C VAL A 375 -49.94 55.86 -26.91
N ASN A 376 -49.98 56.90 -27.75
CA ASN A 376 -50.97 57.98 -27.64
C ASN A 376 -52.00 57.91 -28.79
N ILE A 377 -53.30 57.91 -28.47
CA ILE A 377 -54.41 57.86 -29.45
C ILE A 377 -55.47 58.92 -29.16
N ALA A 378 -56.03 59.53 -30.21
CA ALA A 378 -56.99 60.65 -30.09
C ALA A 378 -58.20 60.54 -31.06
N PRO A 379 -59.10 59.56 -30.86
CA PRO A 379 -60.27 59.35 -31.71
C PRO A 379 -61.39 60.39 -31.46
N VAL A 380 -62.21 60.60 -32.49
CA VAL A 380 -63.42 61.43 -32.43
C VAL A 380 -64.64 60.59 -32.77
N ILE A 381 -65.65 60.57 -31.89
CA ILE A 381 -66.90 59.83 -32.06
C ILE A 381 -68.12 60.76 -31.97
N CYS A 382 -69.29 60.30 -32.42
CA CYS A 382 -70.55 61.03 -32.27
C CYS A 382 -71.26 60.73 -30.93
N ALA A 383 -72.06 61.66 -30.45
CA ALA A 383 -72.89 61.45 -29.26
C ALA A 383 -73.73 60.17 -29.40
N GLY A 384 -73.65 59.28 -28.40
CA GLY A 384 -74.29 57.96 -28.41
C GLY A 384 -73.43 56.82 -28.94
N GLN A 385 -72.28 57.10 -29.56
CA GLN A 385 -71.29 56.07 -29.94
C GLN A 385 -70.32 55.78 -28.79
N THR A 386 -69.53 54.71 -28.95
CA THR A 386 -68.49 54.29 -28.01
C THR A 386 -67.17 54.03 -28.73
N TYR A 387 -66.05 54.11 -28.00
CA TYR A 387 -64.71 53.75 -28.47
C TYR A 387 -64.05 52.81 -27.45
N THR A 388 -63.51 51.70 -27.91
CA THR A 388 -62.93 50.66 -27.04
C THR A 388 -61.41 50.60 -27.20
N VAL A 389 -60.69 50.53 -26.09
CA VAL A 389 -59.23 50.32 -26.03
C VAL A 389 -58.96 49.18 -25.05
N GLY A 390 -58.35 48.09 -25.53
CA GLY A 390 -58.21 46.87 -24.74
C GLY A 390 -59.59 46.32 -24.33
N PHE A 391 -59.81 46.18 -23.03
CA PHE A 391 -61.09 45.74 -22.45
C PHE A 391 -61.98 46.89 -21.96
N GLU A 392 -61.53 48.15 -22.08
CA GLU A 392 -62.27 49.32 -21.59
C GLU A 392 -63.02 50.03 -22.73
N THR A 393 -64.27 50.44 -22.47
CA THR A 393 -65.12 51.16 -23.43
C THR A 393 -65.48 52.55 -22.92
N PHE A 394 -65.29 53.55 -23.77
CA PHE A 394 -65.47 54.97 -23.45
C PHE A 394 -66.54 55.62 -24.31
N SER A 395 -67.39 56.44 -23.70
CA SER A 395 -68.51 57.15 -24.37
C SER A 395 -68.55 58.65 -24.08
N THR A 396 -67.61 59.16 -23.29
CA THR A 396 -67.53 60.57 -22.87
C THR A 396 -66.18 61.16 -23.25
N SER A 397 -66.16 62.43 -23.66
CA SER A 397 -64.90 63.13 -23.96
C SER A 397 -63.97 63.17 -22.75
N GLY A 398 -62.67 63.06 -22.98
CA GLY A 398 -61.66 63.22 -21.93
C GLY A 398 -60.39 62.43 -22.17
N PHE A 399 -59.41 62.67 -21.29
CA PHE A 399 -58.17 61.91 -21.22
C PHE A 399 -58.33 60.68 -20.31
N ARG A 400 -57.76 59.54 -20.71
CA ARG A 400 -57.66 58.30 -19.93
C ARG A 400 -56.31 57.64 -20.19
N GLN A 401 -55.73 57.06 -19.15
CA GLN A 401 -54.55 56.21 -19.25
C GLN A 401 -55.00 54.78 -18.98
N ILE A 402 -54.73 53.88 -19.93
CA ILE A 402 -55.13 52.47 -19.89
C ILE A 402 -53.86 51.64 -19.80
N LEU A 403 -53.83 50.71 -18.84
CA LEU A 403 -52.76 49.71 -18.72
C LEU A 403 -53.17 48.45 -19.49
N LEU A 404 -52.30 47.96 -20.36
CA LEU A 404 -52.47 46.72 -21.09
C LEU A 404 -51.38 45.74 -20.67
N GLU A 405 -51.77 44.67 -19.98
CA GLU A 405 -50.88 43.59 -19.58
C GLU A 405 -50.44 42.80 -20.82
N SER A 406 -49.13 42.62 -21.00
CA SER A 406 -48.59 41.75 -22.06
C SER A 406 -48.33 40.34 -21.50
N VAL A 407 -48.40 39.33 -22.36
CA VAL A 407 -48.17 37.91 -21.99
C VAL A 407 -46.71 37.64 -21.54
N GLY A 408 -45.85 38.66 -21.49
CA GLY A 408 -44.46 38.59 -21.01
C GLY A 408 -44.14 39.51 -19.82
N GLY A 409 -45.15 40.04 -19.12
CA GLY A 409 -44.99 40.75 -17.84
C GLY A 409 -44.56 42.23 -17.93
N CYS A 410 -44.05 42.71 -19.07
CA CYS A 410 -43.76 44.14 -19.21
C CYS A 410 -45.00 44.84 -19.78
N ASP A 411 -45.75 45.51 -18.90
CA ASP A 411 -47.03 46.15 -19.22
C ASP A 411 -46.86 47.34 -20.18
N SER A 412 -47.85 47.55 -21.05
CA SER A 412 -47.90 48.69 -21.97
C SER A 412 -48.91 49.74 -21.50
N ILE A 413 -48.57 51.02 -21.67
CA ILE A 413 -49.44 52.15 -21.33
C ILE A 413 -50.03 52.75 -22.61
N VAL A 414 -51.36 52.92 -22.65
CA VAL A 414 -52.07 53.65 -23.72
C VAL A 414 -52.72 54.91 -23.16
N ASN A 415 -52.37 56.06 -23.74
CA ASN A 415 -52.95 57.36 -23.43
C ASN A 415 -54.05 57.71 -24.45
N LEU A 416 -55.32 57.64 -24.05
CA LEU A 416 -56.49 57.94 -24.86
C LEU A 416 -56.99 59.37 -24.62
N THR A 417 -57.14 60.16 -25.68
CA THR A 417 -57.86 61.44 -25.67
C THR A 417 -59.11 61.36 -26.55
N LEU A 418 -60.25 61.00 -25.97
CA LEU A 418 -61.50 60.83 -26.70
C LEU A 418 -62.24 62.17 -26.86
N THR A 419 -62.75 62.46 -28.06
CA THR A 419 -63.64 63.62 -28.31
C THR A 419 -65.01 63.13 -28.80
N VAL A 420 -66.07 63.51 -28.10
CA VAL A 420 -67.47 63.20 -28.47
C VAL A 420 -68.16 64.46 -29.00
N ARG A 421 -68.66 64.41 -30.24
CA ARG A 421 -69.35 65.53 -30.90
C ARG A 421 -70.86 65.52 -30.64
N PRO A 422 -71.49 66.65 -30.26
CA PRO A 422 -72.94 66.75 -30.07
C PRO A 422 -73.69 66.73 -31.42
N PRO A 423 -74.99 66.36 -31.43
CA PRO A 423 -75.83 66.43 -32.62
C PRO A 423 -76.11 67.90 -33.00
N LEU A 424 -76.12 68.19 -34.30
CA LEU A 424 -76.43 69.53 -34.81
C LEU A 424 -77.96 69.70 -34.97
N VAL A 425 -78.53 70.79 -34.45
CA VAL A 425 -79.98 71.07 -34.57
C VAL A 425 -80.21 72.41 -35.26
N THR A 426 -81.02 72.41 -36.31
CA THR A 426 -81.38 73.58 -37.12
C THR A 426 -82.90 73.80 -37.08
N ASN A 427 -83.35 75.03 -36.87
CA ASN A 427 -84.78 75.38 -36.87
C ASN A 427 -85.08 76.34 -38.02
N LEU A 428 -86.00 75.97 -38.92
CA LEU A 428 -86.36 76.77 -40.12
C LEU A 428 -87.58 77.69 -39.91
N GLY A 429 -88.23 77.64 -38.73
CA GLY A 429 -89.40 78.48 -38.44
C GLY A 429 -90.65 78.08 -39.22
N THR A 430 -91.53 79.06 -39.51
CA THR A 430 -92.80 78.83 -40.23
C THR A 430 -92.64 78.99 -41.73
N VAL A 431 -93.07 77.99 -42.48
CA VAL A 431 -93.08 77.94 -43.94
C VAL A 431 -94.53 77.95 -44.42
N GLN A 432 -94.86 78.81 -45.39
CA GLN A 432 -96.21 78.92 -45.95
C GLN A 432 -96.27 78.37 -47.38
N ILE A 433 -97.30 77.58 -47.66
CA ILE A 433 -97.59 77.03 -48.99
C ILE A 433 -99.07 77.30 -49.36
N CYS A 434 -99.39 77.35 -50.65
CA CYS A 434 -100.78 77.46 -51.12
C CYS A 434 -101.48 76.08 -51.14
N GLY A 435 -102.81 76.07 -51.04
CA GLY A 435 -103.61 74.85 -51.20
C GLY A 435 -103.27 74.10 -52.49
N GLY A 436 -102.81 72.85 -52.37
CA GLY A 436 -102.35 72.01 -53.48
C GLY A 436 -100.84 71.94 -53.71
N SER A 437 -100.01 72.73 -52.98
CA SER A 437 -98.54 72.69 -53.06
C SER A 437 -97.89 71.82 -51.96
N SER A 438 -96.56 71.63 -51.99
CA SER A 438 -95.79 70.95 -50.93
C SER A 438 -94.42 71.60 -50.67
N TYR A 439 -93.87 71.46 -49.46
CA TYR A 439 -92.53 71.90 -49.04
C TYR A 439 -91.68 70.69 -48.63
N SER A 440 -90.44 70.57 -49.12
CA SER A 440 -89.58 69.39 -48.88
C SER A 440 -88.42 69.69 -47.94
N VAL A 441 -88.23 68.84 -46.93
CA VAL A 441 -87.10 68.89 -46.00
C VAL A 441 -86.44 67.51 -45.94
N GLY A 442 -85.12 67.46 -46.22
CA GLY A 442 -84.36 66.21 -46.26
C GLY A 442 -84.90 65.21 -47.30
N GLY A 443 -85.39 65.73 -48.45
CA GLY A 443 -86.00 64.93 -49.52
C GLY A 443 -87.43 64.45 -49.24
N THR A 444 -88.00 64.70 -48.06
CA THR A 444 -89.37 64.31 -47.71
C THR A 444 -90.35 65.48 -47.96
N PRO A 445 -91.38 65.33 -48.81
CA PRO A 445 -92.36 66.40 -49.07
C PRO A 445 -93.45 66.44 -47.97
N TYR A 446 -93.84 67.65 -47.58
CA TYR A 446 -94.90 67.95 -46.60
C TYR A 446 -95.91 68.90 -47.23
N ASN A 447 -97.20 68.59 -47.12
CA ASN A 447 -98.29 69.33 -47.78
C ASN A 447 -99.47 69.64 -46.86
N THR A 448 -99.39 69.25 -45.58
CA THR A 448 -100.42 69.47 -44.57
C THR A 448 -99.87 70.43 -43.52
N ALA A 449 -100.71 71.33 -43.01
CA ALA A 449 -100.27 72.25 -41.96
C ALA A 449 -99.93 71.47 -40.67
N GLY A 450 -98.80 71.80 -40.02
CA GLY A 450 -98.31 71.08 -38.85
C GLY A 450 -96.88 71.46 -38.47
N THR A 451 -96.39 70.98 -37.33
CA THR A 451 -94.98 71.12 -36.92
C THR A 451 -94.25 69.81 -37.12
N TYR A 452 -93.08 69.86 -37.75
CA TYR A 452 -92.32 68.70 -38.18
C TYR A 452 -90.88 68.76 -37.66
N SER A 453 -90.32 67.59 -37.35
CA SER A 453 -88.91 67.38 -37.01
C SER A 453 -88.37 66.26 -37.89
N LYS A 454 -87.24 66.49 -38.57
CA LYS A 454 -86.62 65.55 -39.49
C LYS A 454 -85.12 65.43 -39.20
N VAL A 455 -84.68 64.22 -38.87
CA VAL A 455 -83.25 63.88 -38.83
C VAL A 455 -82.74 63.68 -40.25
N ILE A 456 -81.60 64.29 -40.55
CA ILE A 456 -80.84 64.16 -41.79
C ILE A 456 -79.53 63.45 -41.42
N ALA A 457 -79.40 62.21 -41.89
CA ALA A 457 -78.23 61.39 -41.65
C ALA A 457 -77.02 61.92 -42.43
N SER A 458 -75.84 61.96 -41.81
CA SER A 458 -74.59 62.31 -42.48
C SER A 458 -73.79 61.05 -42.84
N SER A 459 -73.21 61.01 -44.04
CA SER A 459 -72.34 59.89 -44.46
C SER A 459 -70.91 59.99 -43.93
N THR A 460 -70.49 61.15 -43.41
CA THR A 460 -69.11 61.45 -43.00
C THR A 460 -69.01 62.20 -41.66
N GLY A 461 -70.12 62.34 -40.94
CA GLY A 461 -70.19 63.11 -39.70
C GLY A 461 -71.37 62.70 -38.82
N CYS A 462 -71.60 63.44 -37.74
CA CYS A 462 -72.76 63.20 -36.88
C CYS A 462 -74.03 63.73 -37.56
N ASP A 463 -75.15 63.04 -37.35
CA ASP A 463 -76.45 63.39 -37.91
C ASP A 463 -76.92 64.77 -37.44
N SER A 464 -77.73 65.42 -38.28
CA SER A 464 -78.34 66.73 -37.99
C SER A 464 -79.86 66.61 -37.88
N THR A 465 -80.51 67.44 -37.06
CA THR A 465 -81.98 67.48 -36.93
C THR A 465 -82.51 68.82 -37.41
N VAL A 466 -83.54 68.82 -38.27
CA VAL A 466 -84.20 70.02 -38.80
C VAL A 466 -85.64 70.10 -38.33
N ASN A 467 -86.04 71.22 -37.71
CA ASN A 467 -87.42 71.46 -37.27
C ASN A 467 -88.06 72.63 -38.01
N PHE A 468 -89.35 72.52 -38.38
CA PHE A 468 -90.11 73.60 -39.06
C PHE A 468 -91.63 73.44 -38.86
N THR A 469 -92.39 74.53 -39.04
CA THR A 469 -93.86 74.52 -39.02
C THR A 469 -94.40 74.88 -40.40
N LEU A 470 -95.29 74.07 -40.97
CA LEU A 470 -95.91 74.30 -42.28
C LEU A 470 -97.32 74.87 -42.12
N GLN A 471 -97.70 75.86 -42.94
CA GLN A 471 -99.04 76.45 -43.01
C GLN A 471 -99.57 76.46 -44.45
N VAL A 472 -100.86 76.15 -44.65
CA VAL A 472 -101.51 76.07 -45.98
C VAL A 472 -102.58 77.16 -46.14
N LEU A 473 -102.52 77.99 -47.19
CA LEU A 473 -103.45 79.11 -47.45
C LEU A 473 -104.60 78.75 -48.45
N PRO A 474 -105.85 79.27 -48.28
CA PRO A 474 -107.02 78.97 -49.13
C PRO A 474 -107.14 79.80 -50.44
N THR A 475 -107.95 79.34 -51.42
CA THR A 475 -108.17 79.97 -52.77
C THR A 475 -109.42 80.89 -52.85
N PRO A 476 -109.38 82.03 -53.59
CA PRO A 476 -110.49 83.02 -53.66
C PRO A 476 -111.55 82.80 -54.79
N THR A 477 -112.75 83.39 -54.66
CA THR A 477 -113.93 83.30 -55.58
C THR A 477 -114.43 84.69 -56.07
N VAL A 478 -115.01 84.81 -57.29
CA VAL A 478 -115.52 86.08 -57.88
C VAL A 478 -116.90 85.91 -58.56
N ASN A 479 -117.80 86.89 -58.45
CA ASN A 479 -119.15 86.91 -59.07
C ASN A 479 -119.26 88.00 -60.17
N VAL A 480 -120.01 87.76 -61.26
CA VAL A 480 -120.25 88.71 -62.37
C VAL A 480 -121.75 88.84 -62.69
N THR A 481 -122.23 90.02 -63.08
CA THR A 481 -123.64 90.31 -63.44
C THR A 481 -123.71 91.12 -64.74
N ASP A 482 -124.64 90.81 -65.64
CA ASP A 482 -124.78 91.46 -66.97
C ASP A 482 -126.27 91.61 -67.39
N TYR A 483 -126.58 92.46 -68.38
CA TYR A 483 -127.95 92.81 -68.80
C TYR A 483 -128.16 92.75 -70.33
N PHE A 484 -129.34 92.31 -70.78
CA PHE A 484 -129.78 92.34 -72.19
C PHE A 484 -131.24 92.80 -72.34
N CYS A 485 -131.59 93.34 -73.52
CA CYS A 485 -132.92 93.92 -73.77
C CYS A 485 -134.01 92.86 -74.01
N GLU A 486 -135.26 93.24 -73.77
CA GLU A 486 -136.45 92.38 -73.91
C GLU A 486 -136.60 91.84 -75.34
N GLY A 487 -136.70 90.51 -75.46
CA GLY A 487 -136.69 89.78 -76.74
C GLY A 487 -135.28 89.41 -77.26
N GLY A 488 -134.21 89.91 -76.63
CA GLY A 488 -132.83 89.49 -76.89
C GLY A 488 -132.43 88.21 -76.12
N SER A 489 -131.20 87.75 -76.35
CA SER A 489 -130.61 86.63 -75.60
C SER A 489 -129.13 86.89 -75.30
N TYR A 490 -128.60 86.36 -74.20
CA TYR A 490 -127.19 86.48 -73.79
C TYR A 490 -126.51 85.10 -73.78
N SER A 491 -125.31 85.03 -74.36
CA SER A 491 -124.53 83.79 -74.38
C SER A 491 -123.43 83.84 -73.30
N PHE A 492 -123.49 82.93 -72.32
CA PHE A 492 -122.46 82.77 -71.29
C PHE A 492 -122.01 81.31 -71.20
N ALA A 493 -120.70 81.08 -71.27
CA ALA A 493 -120.07 79.76 -71.18
C ALA A 493 -120.74 78.68 -72.07
N GLY A 494 -121.07 79.05 -73.32
CA GLY A 494 -121.67 78.15 -74.31
C GLY A 494 -123.19 77.93 -74.19
N ASN A 495 -123.83 78.47 -73.15
CA ASN A 495 -125.29 78.42 -72.99
C ASN A 495 -125.94 79.74 -73.42
N THR A 496 -127.06 79.68 -74.14
CA THR A 496 -127.86 80.85 -74.50
C THR A 496 -128.99 81.04 -73.50
N LEU A 497 -128.97 82.14 -72.76
CA LEU A 497 -130.00 82.52 -71.80
C LEU A 497 -131.00 83.48 -72.48
N THR A 498 -132.27 83.09 -72.52
CA THR A 498 -133.37 83.87 -73.12
C THR A 498 -134.36 84.43 -72.10
N ALA A 499 -134.12 84.17 -70.81
CA ALA A 499 -134.83 84.74 -69.67
C ALA A 499 -133.84 84.99 -68.51
N PRO A 500 -134.14 85.87 -67.55
CA PRO A 500 -133.27 86.09 -66.39
C PRO A 500 -133.04 84.77 -65.64
N ALA A 501 -131.79 84.33 -65.57
CA ALA A 501 -131.39 83.14 -64.83
C ALA A 501 -130.03 83.37 -64.16
N ILE A 502 -129.88 82.90 -62.93
CA ILE A 502 -128.58 82.82 -62.26
C ILE A 502 -128.01 81.44 -62.57
N THR A 503 -126.90 81.37 -63.28
CA THR A 503 -126.13 80.14 -63.48
C THR A 503 -124.80 80.22 -62.75
N ARG A 504 -124.39 79.13 -62.09
CA ARG A 504 -123.15 79.02 -61.32
C ARG A 504 -122.33 77.86 -61.87
N GLU A 505 -121.08 78.12 -62.23
CA GLU A 505 -120.06 77.08 -62.33
C GLU A 505 -118.81 77.47 -61.53
N VAL A 506 -118.12 76.44 -61.04
CA VAL A 506 -116.88 76.53 -60.26
C VAL A 506 -115.82 75.79 -61.07
N SER A 507 -114.69 76.44 -61.35
CA SER A 507 -113.47 75.78 -61.87
C SER A 507 -112.53 75.43 -60.74
#